data_AF-A0A942V5C1-F1
#
_entry.id   AF-A0A942V5C1-F1
#
_cell.length_a   1.000
_cell.length_b   1.000
_cell.length_c   1.000
_cell.angle_alpha   90.00
_cell.angle_beta   90.00
_cell.angle_gamma   90.00
#
_symmetry.space_group_name_H-M   'P 1'
#
loop_
_entity.id
_entity.type
_entity.pdbx_description
1 polymer ?
#
loop_
_entity_poly.entity_id
_entity_poly.type
_entity_poly.pdbx_seq_one_letter_code
_entity_poly.pdbx_strand_id
1 'polypeptide(L)'
;MRKISWLAILLIGGCTLIVEQSNLVSLNDSSEFRFLDEQVFIRSCRQLKEESYDIFYAAENQKCLEENAKQMQKLSEKIEQTNDLIKKEKLLDDVLASSEKFDACKISKGLTVAGFAEQSNDSAVAYWKRDKIIAYFTQVYQICENGEYFNKNDGNRIVADYQTVARQKEKNTPKIEKFKELKSEISSQNQMNKKIAALLSGDNPIIRKMQQAAPDFMRVKVNECPIIFFVQFLKENAAMLNSDFAFADNYQFMKKGADTLVLTVGDIEYTFLKKGKNSADVIVVKDVDQWGSQIINKSTILNNIDVSSSCLGYMRRSGED
;
A
#
# COMPACT_ATOMS: atom_id res chain seq x y z
N MET A 1 20.49 72.63 -11.74
CA MET A 1 19.81 71.77 -10.75
C MET A 1 19.63 70.36 -11.31
N ARG A 2 20.57 69.44 -11.06
CA ARG A 2 20.45 67.99 -11.39
C ARG A 2 21.50 67.21 -10.58
N LYS A 3 21.32 67.11 -9.26
CA LYS A 3 22.12 66.22 -8.37
C LYS A 3 21.31 65.63 -7.18
N ILE A 4 19.97 65.73 -7.21
CA ILE A 4 19.08 65.16 -6.16
C ILE A 4 18.20 64.08 -6.80
N SER A 5 18.81 63.03 -7.35
CA SER A 5 18.03 61.93 -7.95
C SER A 5 18.56 60.56 -7.52
N TRP A 6 19.87 60.39 -7.38
CA TRP A 6 20.44 59.08 -7.01
C TRP A 6 20.36 58.78 -5.50
N LEU A 7 20.55 59.79 -4.64
CA LEU A 7 20.45 59.63 -3.18
C LEU A 7 19.02 59.36 -2.70
N ALA A 8 18.02 59.99 -3.32
CA ALA A 8 16.61 59.75 -2.99
C ALA A 8 16.15 58.35 -3.43
N ILE A 9 16.60 57.86 -4.59
CA ILE A 9 16.30 56.50 -5.07
C ILE A 9 16.98 55.44 -4.17
N LEU A 10 18.23 55.65 -3.75
CA LEU A 10 18.93 54.76 -2.81
C LEU A 10 18.29 54.76 -1.42
N LEU A 11 17.79 55.90 -0.93
CA LEU A 11 17.11 55.99 0.36
C LEU A 11 15.72 55.35 0.34
N ILE A 12 14.95 55.51 -0.75
CA ILE A 12 13.63 54.89 -0.89
C ILE A 12 13.76 53.37 -1.07
N GLY A 13 14.68 52.90 -1.92
CA GLY A 13 14.94 51.47 -2.11
C GLY A 13 15.55 50.78 -0.88
N GLY A 14 16.36 51.49 -0.09
CA GLY A 14 16.88 50.97 1.18
C GLY A 14 15.78 50.83 2.25
N CYS A 15 14.86 51.80 2.34
CA CYS A 15 13.76 51.76 3.30
C CYS A 15 12.76 50.63 3.01
N THR A 16 12.45 50.34 1.74
CA THR A 16 11.54 49.24 1.37
C THR A 16 12.13 47.87 1.72
N LEU A 17 13.42 47.65 1.43
CA LEU A 17 14.12 46.39 1.77
C LEU A 17 14.18 46.15 3.29
N ILE A 18 14.41 47.20 4.09
CA ILE A 18 14.44 47.10 5.56
C ILE A 18 13.05 46.75 6.11
N VAL A 19 11.99 47.35 5.56
CA VAL A 19 10.60 47.08 5.98
C VAL A 19 10.17 45.65 5.61
N GLU A 20 10.48 45.19 4.40
CA GLU A 20 10.22 43.80 3.97
C GLU A 20 10.91 42.80 4.89
N GLN A 21 12.20 43.01 5.17
CA GLN A 21 12.97 42.12 6.04
C GLN A 21 12.46 42.12 7.49
N SER A 22 12.11 43.30 8.03
CA SER A 22 11.52 43.40 9.37
C SER A 22 10.17 42.69 9.46
N ASN A 23 9.32 42.81 8.45
CA ASN A 23 8.00 42.16 8.43
C ASN A 23 8.12 40.64 8.30
N LEU A 24 9.06 40.13 7.48
CA LEU A 24 9.31 38.69 7.35
C LEU A 24 9.87 38.09 8.65
N VAL A 25 10.80 38.76 9.33
CA VAL A 25 11.29 38.31 10.64
C VAL A 25 10.16 38.27 11.66
N SER A 26 9.36 39.34 11.74
CA SER A 26 8.20 39.38 12.63
C SER A 26 7.17 38.29 12.33
N LEU A 27 6.99 37.94 11.05
CA LEU A 27 6.08 36.88 10.64
C LEU A 27 6.60 35.49 11.06
N ASN A 28 7.89 35.24 10.88
CA ASN A 28 8.54 33.98 11.25
C ASN A 28 8.55 33.77 12.77
N ASP A 29 8.68 34.84 13.54
CA ASP A 29 8.66 34.80 15.01
C ASP A 29 7.23 34.80 15.59
N SER A 30 6.20 34.91 14.75
CA SER A 30 4.81 34.93 15.19
C SER A 30 4.40 33.61 15.85
N SER A 31 3.73 33.71 17.00
CA SER A 31 3.12 32.56 17.68
C SER A 31 2.10 31.84 16.79
N GLU A 32 1.58 32.53 15.77
CA GLU A 32 0.64 31.97 14.80
C GLU A 32 1.24 30.86 13.94
N PHE A 33 2.55 30.94 13.64
CA PHE A 33 3.27 30.07 12.72
C PHE A 33 4.39 29.26 13.37
N ARG A 34 4.62 29.45 14.68
CA ARG A 34 5.69 28.79 15.47
C ARG A 34 5.71 27.26 15.38
N PHE A 35 4.60 26.62 14.99
CA PHE A 35 4.49 25.17 14.87
C PHE A 35 4.78 24.65 13.44
N LEU A 36 5.08 25.54 12.49
CA LEU A 36 5.56 25.15 11.18
C LEU A 36 7.02 24.69 11.26
N ASP A 37 7.39 23.73 10.41
CA ASP A 37 8.78 23.31 10.25
C ASP A 37 9.62 24.51 9.77
N GLU A 38 10.82 24.67 10.33
CA GLU A 38 11.74 25.75 9.93
C GLU A 38 12.04 25.75 8.44
N GLN A 39 11.95 24.60 7.77
CA GLN A 39 12.12 24.44 6.33
C GLN A 39 11.05 25.18 5.49
N VAL A 40 9.94 25.57 6.10
CA VAL A 40 8.89 26.37 5.46
C VAL A 40 9.23 27.87 5.48
N PHE A 41 10.04 28.33 6.43
CA PHE A 41 10.25 29.76 6.66
C PHE A 41 11.12 30.43 5.60
N ILE A 42 10.64 31.59 5.15
CA ILE A 42 11.26 32.47 4.18
C ILE A 42 11.80 33.70 4.89
N ARG A 43 13.07 34.03 4.64
CA ARG A 43 13.81 35.11 5.32
C ARG A 43 13.98 36.36 4.44
N SER A 44 13.68 36.26 3.15
CA SER A 44 13.69 37.41 2.22
C SER A 44 12.80 37.16 1.00
N CYS A 45 12.35 38.24 0.35
CA CYS A 45 11.60 38.15 -0.91
C CYS A 45 12.41 37.54 -2.05
N ARG A 46 13.74 37.73 -2.04
CA ARG A 46 14.65 37.03 -2.96
C ARG A 46 14.63 35.51 -2.73
N GLN A 47 14.69 35.07 -1.47
CA GLN A 47 14.59 33.65 -1.13
C GLN A 47 13.21 33.09 -1.52
N LEU A 48 12.12 33.84 -1.32
CA LEU A 48 10.78 33.43 -1.79
C LEU A 48 10.78 33.15 -3.29
N LYS A 49 11.43 34.02 -4.06
CA LYS A 49 11.55 33.89 -5.51
C LYS A 49 12.37 32.66 -5.90
N GLU A 50 13.61 32.58 -5.44
CA GLU A 50 14.56 31.55 -5.84
C GLU A 50 14.22 30.17 -5.28
N GLU A 51 13.72 30.10 -4.04
CA GLU A 51 13.53 28.83 -3.33
C GLU A 51 12.07 28.39 -3.25
N SER A 52 11.10 29.20 -3.63
CA SER A 52 9.69 28.79 -3.67
C SER A 52 9.11 28.92 -5.07
N TYR A 53 9.03 30.15 -5.60
CA TYR A 53 8.41 30.39 -6.89
C TYR A 53 9.14 29.69 -8.05
N ASP A 54 10.44 29.91 -8.19
CA ASP A 54 11.23 29.37 -9.31
C ASP A 54 11.31 27.85 -9.23
N ILE A 55 11.39 27.28 -8.02
CA ILE A 55 11.34 25.83 -7.79
C ILE A 55 9.97 25.27 -8.19
N PHE A 56 8.89 25.90 -7.73
CA PHE A 56 7.55 25.41 -8.02
C PHE A 56 7.29 25.40 -9.52
N TYR A 57 7.56 26.52 -10.22
CA TYR A 57 7.33 26.67 -11.66
C TYR A 57 8.47 26.17 -12.54
N ALA A 58 9.52 25.57 -11.98
CA ALA A 58 10.52 24.88 -12.78
C ALA A 58 9.84 23.87 -13.69
N ALA A 59 10.23 23.84 -14.98
CA ALA A 59 9.57 22.99 -15.97
C ALA A 59 9.57 21.51 -15.56
N GLU A 60 10.65 21.05 -14.93
CA GLU A 60 10.77 19.70 -14.38
C GLU A 60 9.78 19.43 -13.23
N ASN A 61 9.54 20.40 -12.36
CA ASN A 61 8.66 20.24 -11.21
C ASN A 61 7.18 20.34 -11.62
N GLN A 62 6.83 21.24 -12.53
CA GLN A 62 5.49 21.29 -13.12
C GLN A 62 5.16 19.98 -13.85
N LYS A 63 6.14 19.44 -14.60
CA LYS A 63 6.01 18.12 -15.21
C LYS A 63 5.82 17.02 -14.15
N CYS A 64 6.57 17.06 -13.05
CA CYS A 64 6.40 16.13 -11.92
C CYS A 64 4.97 16.15 -11.37
N LEU A 65 4.43 17.34 -11.08
CA LEU A 65 3.09 17.51 -10.52
C LEU A 65 2.01 17.02 -11.49
N GLU A 66 2.07 17.44 -12.74
CA GLU A 66 1.05 17.09 -13.73
C GLU A 66 1.08 15.62 -14.16
N GLU A 67 2.26 15.09 -14.50
CA GLU A 67 2.37 13.75 -15.06
C GLU A 67 1.99 12.69 -14.04
N ASN A 68 2.47 12.81 -12.80
CA ASN A 68 2.16 11.84 -11.77
C ASN A 68 0.67 11.91 -11.37
N ALA A 69 0.06 13.10 -11.31
CA ALA A 69 -1.39 13.25 -11.09
C ALA A 69 -2.21 12.59 -12.21
N LYS A 70 -1.89 12.85 -13.48
CA LYS A 70 -2.55 12.24 -14.65
C LYS A 70 -2.33 10.72 -14.71
N GLN A 71 -1.12 10.27 -14.40
CA GLN A 71 -0.76 8.85 -14.38
C GLN A 71 -1.52 8.10 -13.30
N MET A 72 -1.62 8.64 -12.08
CA MET A 72 -2.41 8.04 -11.01
C MET A 72 -3.87 7.86 -11.42
N GLN A 73 -4.48 8.87 -12.05
CA GLN A 73 -5.86 8.77 -12.54
C GLN A 73 -6.00 7.66 -13.59
N LYS A 74 -5.14 7.66 -14.61
CA LYS A 74 -5.17 6.66 -15.69
C LYS A 74 -4.96 5.23 -15.17
N LEU A 75 -4.05 5.05 -14.21
CA LEU A 75 -3.79 3.74 -13.61
C LEU A 75 -4.96 3.28 -12.74
N SER A 76 -5.57 4.19 -11.98
CA SER A 76 -6.77 3.90 -11.18
C SER A 76 -7.90 3.34 -12.04
N GLU A 77 -8.19 3.97 -13.18
CA GLU A 77 -9.21 3.51 -14.13
C GLU A 77 -8.88 2.11 -14.70
N LYS A 78 -7.61 1.86 -15.01
CA LYS A 78 -7.17 0.53 -15.48
C LYS A 78 -7.26 -0.55 -14.41
N ILE A 79 -6.98 -0.22 -13.16
CA ILE A 79 -7.09 -1.16 -12.03
C ILE A 79 -8.55 -1.61 -11.89
N GLU A 80 -9.50 -0.68 -11.94
CA GLU A 80 -10.94 -0.98 -11.85
C GLU A 80 -11.40 -1.94 -12.97
N GLN A 81 -10.84 -1.83 -14.17
CA GLN A 81 -11.20 -2.64 -15.34
C GLN A 81 -10.45 -3.99 -15.43
N THR A 82 -9.41 -4.21 -14.61
CA THR A 82 -8.55 -5.40 -14.72
C THR A 82 -9.02 -6.52 -13.79
N ASN A 83 -9.40 -7.66 -14.36
CA ASN A 83 -9.79 -8.87 -13.60
C ASN A 83 -8.64 -9.87 -13.40
N ASP A 84 -7.58 -9.77 -14.21
CA ASP A 84 -6.38 -10.59 -14.06
C ASP A 84 -5.57 -10.13 -12.85
N LEU A 85 -5.45 -10.98 -11.83
CA LEU A 85 -4.81 -10.62 -10.56
C LEU A 85 -3.33 -10.28 -10.69
N ILE A 86 -2.59 -10.91 -11.59
CA ILE A 86 -1.15 -10.65 -11.79
C ILE A 86 -0.96 -9.28 -12.45
N LYS A 87 -1.75 -9.00 -13.50
CA LYS A 87 -1.75 -7.69 -14.15
C LYS A 87 -2.23 -6.60 -13.19
N LYS A 88 -3.23 -6.90 -12.36
CA LYS A 88 -3.79 -5.98 -11.37
C LYS A 88 -2.77 -5.63 -10.29
N GLU A 89 -2.03 -6.62 -9.77
CA GLU A 89 -0.92 -6.39 -8.82
C GLU A 89 0.13 -5.43 -9.40
N LYS A 90 0.56 -5.66 -10.64
CA LYS A 90 1.52 -4.76 -11.31
C LYS A 90 0.97 -3.34 -11.49
N LEU A 91 -0.29 -3.19 -11.85
CA LEU A 91 -0.91 -1.86 -11.96
C LEU A 91 -1.00 -1.16 -10.60
N LEU A 92 -1.21 -1.91 -9.52
CA LEU A 92 -1.17 -1.39 -8.15
C LEU A 92 0.25 -0.94 -7.77
N ASP A 93 1.29 -1.68 -8.16
CA ASP A 93 2.68 -1.20 -8.00
C ASP A 93 2.91 0.13 -8.72
N ASP A 94 2.49 0.21 -9.98
CA ASP A 94 2.68 1.41 -10.81
C ASP A 94 1.95 2.64 -10.23
N VAL A 95 0.72 2.47 -9.70
CA VAL A 95 -0.05 3.60 -9.15
C VAL A 95 0.53 4.08 -7.83
N LEU A 96 1.02 3.16 -6.98
CA LEU A 96 1.67 3.49 -5.72
C LEU A 96 3.01 4.21 -5.97
N ALA A 97 3.82 3.73 -6.91
CA ALA A 97 5.05 4.41 -7.32
C ALA A 97 4.78 5.81 -7.90
N SER A 98 3.68 5.99 -8.64
CA SER A 98 3.27 7.31 -9.13
C SER A 98 2.85 8.25 -8.00
N SER A 99 2.17 7.71 -6.98
CA SER A 99 1.81 8.47 -5.77
C SER A 99 3.05 8.92 -4.99
N GLU A 100 4.03 8.04 -4.81
CA GLU A 100 5.29 8.38 -4.13
C GLU A 100 6.07 9.46 -4.89
N LYS A 101 6.10 9.39 -6.23
CA LYS A 101 6.71 10.44 -7.06
C LYS A 101 5.97 11.77 -6.95
N PHE A 102 4.65 11.76 -6.93
CA PHE A 102 3.85 12.97 -6.71
C PHE A 102 4.14 13.60 -5.35
N ASP A 103 4.21 12.78 -4.30
CA ASP A 103 4.55 13.21 -2.94
C ASP A 103 5.95 13.83 -2.83
N ALA A 104 6.90 13.39 -3.67
CA ALA A 104 8.25 13.92 -3.74
C ALA A 104 8.38 15.24 -4.53
N CYS A 105 7.38 15.63 -5.33
CA CYS A 105 7.41 16.90 -6.06
C CYS A 105 7.50 18.10 -5.10
N LYS A 106 8.05 19.22 -5.55
CA LYS A 106 8.36 20.38 -4.71
C LYS A 106 7.23 21.40 -4.71
N ILE A 107 6.91 21.91 -3.52
CA ILE A 107 6.14 23.15 -3.31
C ILE A 107 7.11 24.32 -3.15
N SER A 108 8.17 24.11 -2.38
CA SER A 108 9.35 24.96 -2.29
C SER A 108 10.60 24.07 -2.15
N LYS A 109 11.79 24.65 -2.07
CA LYS A 109 13.06 23.95 -1.90
C LYS A 109 13.04 23.01 -0.69
N GLY A 110 12.56 23.52 0.45
CA GLY A 110 12.45 22.81 1.72
C GLY A 110 11.14 22.05 1.91
N LEU A 111 10.16 22.20 1.02
CA LEU A 111 8.82 21.64 1.21
C LEU A 111 8.37 20.83 0.00
N THR A 112 8.12 19.54 0.20
CA THR A 112 7.51 18.66 -0.81
C THR A 112 5.99 18.65 -0.70
N VAL A 113 5.31 18.07 -1.68
CA VAL A 113 3.86 17.78 -1.63
C VAL A 113 3.53 16.89 -0.42
N ALA A 114 4.41 15.95 -0.06
CA ALA A 114 4.30 15.12 1.13
C ALA A 114 4.12 15.94 2.40
N GLY A 115 5.06 16.86 2.66
CA GLY A 115 5.07 17.69 3.87
C GLY A 115 4.05 18.82 3.83
N PHE A 116 3.75 19.36 2.65
CA PHE A 116 2.79 20.46 2.49
C PHE A 116 1.34 20.01 2.76
N ALA A 117 0.97 18.86 2.20
CA ALA A 117 -0.37 18.28 2.34
C ALA A 117 -0.27 16.95 3.11
N GLU A 118 0.42 17.02 4.25
CA GLU A 118 0.58 15.91 5.19
C GLU A 118 -0.79 15.31 5.51
N GLN A 119 -0.87 13.98 5.46
CA GLN A 119 -2.06 13.24 5.83
C GLN A 119 -1.88 12.73 7.26
N SER A 120 -2.88 12.95 8.10
CA SER A 120 -2.91 12.47 9.48
C SER A 120 -4.19 11.68 9.67
N ASN A 121 -4.16 10.69 10.56
CA ASN A 121 -5.35 9.99 11.02
C ASN A 121 -6.36 10.96 11.68
N ASP A 122 -5.86 12.10 12.19
CA ASP A 122 -6.66 13.25 12.56
C ASP A 122 -6.72 14.23 11.38
N SER A 123 -7.83 14.16 10.64
CA SER A 123 -8.07 15.03 9.49
C SER A 123 -8.12 16.51 9.86
N ALA A 124 -8.50 16.86 11.10
CA ALA A 124 -8.49 18.24 11.56
C ALA A 124 -7.05 18.75 11.74
N VAL A 125 -6.13 17.92 12.24
CA VAL A 125 -4.71 18.26 12.38
C VAL A 125 -4.04 18.42 11.00
N ALA A 126 -4.32 17.51 10.07
CA ALA A 126 -3.80 17.60 8.70
C ALA A 126 -4.29 18.88 7.99
N TYR A 127 -5.60 19.13 8.06
CA TYR A 127 -6.22 20.33 7.49
C TYR A 127 -5.64 21.60 8.11
N TRP A 128 -5.50 21.63 9.45
CA TRP A 128 -4.92 22.77 10.17
C TRP A 128 -3.48 23.07 9.75
N LYS A 129 -2.60 22.06 9.65
CA LYS A 129 -1.20 22.26 9.23
C LYS A 129 -1.10 22.83 7.82
N ARG A 130 -1.83 22.23 6.87
CA ARG A 130 -1.85 22.70 5.47
C ARG A 130 -2.35 24.14 5.38
N ASP A 131 -3.47 24.44 6.05
CA ASP A 131 -4.07 25.77 6.02
C ASP A 131 -3.15 26.80 6.67
N LYS A 132 -2.38 26.42 7.70
CA LYS A 132 -1.31 27.26 8.27
C LYS A 132 -0.17 27.53 7.29
N ILE A 133 0.29 26.53 6.54
CA ILE A 133 1.32 26.74 5.50
C ILE A 133 0.79 27.66 4.39
N ILE A 134 -0.46 27.46 3.94
CA ILE A 134 -1.11 28.34 2.95
C ILE A 134 -1.24 29.78 3.46
N ALA A 135 -1.69 29.96 4.70
CA ALA A 135 -1.81 31.28 5.32
C ALA A 135 -0.43 31.96 5.44
N TYR A 136 0.60 31.21 5.83
CA TYR A 136 1.97 31.69 5.89
C TYR A 136 2.45 32.18 4.52
N PHE A 137 2.38 31.35 3.48
CA PHE A 137 2.78 31.77 2.13
C PHE A 137 1.96 32.95 1.61
N THR A 138 0.67 33.02 1.94
CA THR A 138 -0.18 34.17 1.59
C THR A 138 0.38 35.47 2.18
N GLN A 139 0.71 35.47 3.48
CA GLN A 139 1.28 36.65 4.14
C GLN A 139 2.69 36.99 3.62
N VAL A 140 3.54 35.98 3.38
CA VAL A 140 4.88 36.17 2.81
C VAL A 140 4.79 36.81 1.42
N TYR A 141 3.91 36.31 0.54
CA TYR A 141 3.72 36.92 -0.78
C TYR A 141 3.13 38.33 -0.70
N GLN A 142 2.24 38.63 0.24
CA GLN A 142 1.71 39.99 0.46
C GLN A 142 2.80 40.97 0.89
N ILE A 143 3.70 40.55 1.79
CA ILE A 143 4.85 41.38 2.18
C ILE A 143 5.73 41.69 0.97
N CYS A 144 5.92 40.71 0.08
CA CYS A 144 6.79 40.83 -1.09
C CYS A 144 6.11 41.39 -2.35
N GLU A 145 4.79 41.64 -2.33
CA GLU A 145 3.98 41.98 -3.53
C GLU A 145 4.37 43.34 -4.16
N ASN A 146 4.93 44.25 -3.36
CA ASN A 146 5.39 45.56 -3.81
C ASN A 146 6.92 45.65 -3.96
N GLY A 147 7.62 44.51 -3.82
CA GLY A 147 9.07 44.41 -3.94
C GLY A 147 9.54 44.21 -5.38
N GLU A 148 10.84 44.00 -5.55
CA GLU A 148 11.47 43.86 -6.88
C GLU A 148 11.11 42.56 -7.61
N TYR A 149 10.70 41.52 -6.87
CA TYR A 149 10.64 40.14 -7.37
C TYR A 149 9.26 39.67 -7.85
N PHE A 150 8.19 40.35 -7.45
CA PHE A 150 6.81 39.92 -7.70
C PHE A 150 5.95 41.09 -8.14
N ASN A 151 5.00 40.83 -9.04
CA ASN A 151 4.00 41.80 -9.42
C ASN A 151 2.78 41.69 -8.50
N LYS A 152 1.99 42.76 -8.51
CA LYS A 152 0.66 42.76 -7.90
C LYS A 152 -0.17 41.57 -8.38
N ASN A 153 -0.79 40.86 -7.44
CA ASN A 153 -1.57 39.63 -7.60
C ASN A 153 -0.79 38.34 -7.94
N ASP A 154 0.53 38.36 -8.13
CA ASP A 154 1.29 37.12 -8.35
C ASP A 154 1.10 36.18 -7.16
N GLY A 155 1.16 36.70 -5.93
CA GLY A 155 0.94 35.94 -4.71
C GLY A 155 -0.39 35.17 -4.68
N ASN A 156 -1.49 35.82 -5.06
CA ASN A 156 -2.82 35.19 -5.08
C ASN A 156 -2.89 34.02 -6.07
N ARG A 157 -2.28 34.18 -7.25
CA ARG A 157 -2.22 33.11 -8.26
C ARG A 157 -1.39 31.92 -7.76
N ILE A 158 -0.20 32.19 -7.21
CA ILE A 158 0.73 31.14 -6.75
C ILE A 158 0.12 30.33 -5.60
N VAL A 159 -0.50 31.01 -4.64
CA VAL A 159 -1.20 30.36 -3.52
C VAL A 159 -2.37 29.50 -4.02
N ALA A 160 -3.12 29.96 -5.03
CA ALA A 160 -4.18 29.16 -5.63
C ALA A 160 -3.65 27.88 -6.30
N ASP A 161 -2.46 27.93 -6.91
CA ASP A 161 -1.81 26.76 -7.49
C ASP A 161 -1.35 25.78 -6.40
N TYR A 162 -0.78 26.26 -5.28
CA TYR A 162 -0.48 25.40 -4.12
C TYR A 162 -1.73 24.71 -3.58
N GLN A 163 -2.83 25.44 -3.42
CA GLN A 163 -4.10 24.86 -2.99
C GLN A 163 -4.61 23.80 -3.98
N THR A 164 -4.40 24.00 -5.28
CA THR A 164 -4.78 23.02 -6.30
C THR A 164 -4.01 21.71 -6.14
N VAL A 165 -2.70 21.78 -5.89
CA VAL A 165 -1.86 20.59 -5.61
C VAL A 165 -2.34 19.87 -4.35
N ALA A 166 -2.66 20.60 -3.27
CA ALA A 166 -3.20 19.99 -2.06
C ALA A 166 -4.53 19.27 -2.30
N ARG A 167 -5.46 19.89 -3.05
CA ARG A 167 -6.76 19.28 -3.39
C ARG A 167 -6.58 18.01 -4.22
N GLN A 168 -5.61 17.99 -5.14
CA GLN A 168 -5.29 16.79 -5.93
C GLN A 168 -4.80 15.66 -5.03
N LYS A 169 -3.90 15.94 -4.08
CA LYS A 169 -3.45 14.96 -3.10
C LYS A 169 -4.61 14.42 -2.28
N GLU A 170 -5.39 15.31 -1.66
CA GLU A 170 -6.53 14.96 -0.81
C GLU A 170 -7.54 14.07 -1.54
N LYS A 171 -7.85 14.39 -2.79
CA LYS A 171 -8.76 13.58 -3.63
C LYS A 171 -8.23 12.17 -3.89
N ASN A 172 -6.91 12.01 -4.01
CA ASN A 172 -6.29 10.74 -4.37
C ASN A 172 -5.99 9.87 -3.15
N THR A 173 -5.69 10.44 -1.98
CA THR A 173 -5.29 9.70 -0.76
C THR A 173 -6.21 8.53 -0.42
N PRO A 174 -7.55 8.67 -0.33
CA PRO A 174 -8.42 7.55 0.05
C PRO A 174 -8.38 6.40 -0.96
N LYS A 175 -8.13 6.69 -2.25
CA LYS A 175 -7.97 5.66 -3.28
C LYS A 175 -6.63 4.94 -3.14
N ILE A 176 -5.57 5.68 -2.85
CA ILE A 176 -4.22 5.12 -2.66
C ILE A 176 -4.17 4.17 -1.45
N GLU A 177 -4.79 4.51 -0.32
CA GLU A 177 -4.85 3.62 0.84
C GLU A 177 -5.62 2.32 0.52
N LYS A 178 -6.76 2.42 -0.15
CA LYS A 178 -7.49 1.23 -0.65
C LYS A 178 -6.66 0.38 -1.59
N PHE A 179 -5.81 0.99 -2.42
CA PHE A 179 -4.92 0.28 -3.31
C PHE A 179 -3.78 -0.44 -2.56
N LYS A 180 -3.28 0.11 -1.45
CA LYS A 180 -2.31 -0.60 -0.59
C LYS A 180 -2.94 -1.86 0.02
N GLU A 181 -4.15 -1.75 0.56
CA GLU A 181 -4.90 -2.88 1.11
C GLU A 181 -5.15 -3.95 0.04
N LEU A 182 -5.66 -3.54 -1.13
CA LEU A 182 -5.93 -4.44 -2.24
C LEU A 182 -4.66 -5.11 -2.76
N LYS A 183 -3.53 -4.39 -2.84
CA LYS A 183 -2.24 -4.97 -3.21
C LYS A 183 -1.81 -6.06 -2.23
N SER A 184 -1.93 -5.80 -0.93
CA SER A 184 -1.58 -6.78 0.10
C SER A 184 -2.40 -8.07 -0.04
N GLU A 185 -3.71 -7.95 -0.26
CA GLU A 185 -4.60 -9.09 -0.47
C GLU A 185 -4.22 -9.89 -1.73
N ILE A 186 -4.05 -9.19 -2.87
CA ILE A 186 -3.69 -9.82 -4.14
C ILE A 186 -2.32 -10.48 -4.07
N SER A 187 -1.35 -9.83 -3.44
CA SER A 187 0.02 -10.36 -3.33
C SER A 187 0.05 -11.66 -2.52
N SER A 188 -0.66 -11.70 -1.39
CA SER A 188 -0.85 -12.92 -0.59
C SER A 188 -1.48 -14.04 -1.43
N GLN A 189 -2.52 -13.72 -2.21
CA GLN A 189 -3.18 -14.69 -3.09
C GLN A 189 -2.25 -15.18 -4.21
N ASN A 190 -1.49 -14.29 -4.84
CA ASN A 190 -0.55 -14.63 -5.91
C ASN A 190 0.62 -15.47 -5.39
N GLN A 191 1.16 -15.17 -4.21
CA GLN A 191 2.18 -15.98 -3.56
C GLN A 191 1.65 -17.39 -3.25
N MET A 192 0.44 -17.50 -2.71
CA MET A 192 -0.22 -18.78 -2.47
C MET A 192 -0.39 -19.56 -3.79
N ASN A 193 -0.87 -18.91 -4.85
CA ASN A 193 -1.03 -19.53 -6.17
C ASN A 193 0.30 -20.01 -6.77
N LYS A 194 1.39 -19.25 -6.60
CA LYS A 194 2.74 -19.66 -7.04
C LYS A 194 3.20 -20.92 -6.30
N LYS A 195 3.02 -20.97 -4.97
CA LYS A 195 3.36 -22.15 -4.16
C LYS A 195 2.54 -23.38 -4.58
N ILE A 196 1.24 -23.22 -4.82
CA ILE A 196 0.40 -24.31 -5.34
C ILE A 196 0.91 -24.77 -6.72
N ALA A 197 1.24 -23.85 -7.62
CA ALA A 197 1.76 -24.20 -8.94
C ALA A 197 3.10 -24.94 -8.87
N ALA A 198 3.98 -24.56 -7.94
CA ALA A 198 5.23 -25.28 -7.68
C ALA A 198 4.96 -26.72 -7.20
N LEU A 199 4.02 -26.93 -6.27
CA LEU A 199 3.63 -28.27 -5.82
C LEU A 199 3.04 -29.12 -6.95
N LEU A 200 2.27 -28.51 -7.84
CA LEU A 200 1.65 -29.19 -8.99
C LEU A 200 2.65 -29.56 -10.10
N SER A 201 3.73 -28.79 -10.26
CA SER A 201 4.78 -29.05 -11.24
C SER A 201 5.87 -29.98 -10.72
N GLY A 202 5.98 -30.13 -9.39
CA GLY A 202 6.96 -31.00 -8.76
C GLY A 202 6.73 -32.50 -9.01
N ASP A 203 7.77 -33.29 -8.76
CA ASP A 203 7.72 -34.75 -8.82
C ASP A 203 7.21 -35.34 -7.49
N ASN A 204 5.98 -35.00 -7.11
CA ASN A 204 5.34 -35.53 -5.91
C ASN A 204 4.24 -36.54 -6.27
N PRO A 205 4.46 -37.86 -6.09
CA PRO A 205 3.49 -38.88 -6.46
C PRO A 205 2.17 -38.77 -5.67
N ILE A 206 2.21 -38.30 -4.41
CA ILE A 206 1.00 -38.09 -3.59
C ILE A 206 0.13 -36.96 -4.17
N ILE A 207 0.76 -35.84 -4.51
CA ILE A 207 0.06 -34.69 -5.11
C ILE A 207 -0.51 -35.04 -6.48
N ARG A 208 0.21 -35.83 -7.29
CA ARG A 208 -0.32 -36.37 -8.55
C ARG A 208 -1.53 -37.26 -8.34
N LYS A 209 -1.52 -38.16 -7.34
CA LYS A 209 -2.69 -38.99 -6.98
C LYS A 209 -3.88 -38.10 -6.60
N MET A 210 -3.67 -37.07 -5.77
CA MET A 210 -4.73 -36.11 -5.43
C MET A 210 -5.27 -35.36 -6.67
N GLN A 211 -4.38 -34.90 -7.55
CA GLN A 211 -4.75 -34.17 -8.75
C GLN A 211 -5.60 -35.01 -9.71
N GLN A 212 -5.31 -36.31 -9.82
CA GLN A 212 -6.08 -37.24 -10.63
C GLN A 212 -7.45 -37.55 -10.02
N ALA A 213 -7.52 -37.72 -8.69
CA ALA A 213 -8.75 -38.13 -8.01
C ALA A 213 -9.71 -36.95 -7.73
N ALA A 214 -9.18 -35.79 -7.35
CA ALA A 214 -9.97 -34.66 -6.86
C ALA A 214 -9.30 -33.29 -7.15
N PRO A 215 -9.11 -32.93 -8.43
CA PRO A 215 -8.46 -31.67 -8.81
C PRO A 215 -9.20 -30.43 -8.27
N ASP A 216 -10.52 -30.52 -8.13
CA ASP A 216 -11.39 -29.47 -7.61
C ASP A 216 -11.34 -29.30 -6.09
N PHE A 217 -10.59 -30.15 -5.37
CA PHE A 217 -10.35 -30.03 -3.93
C PHE A 217 -8.97 -29.44 -3.59
N MET A 218 -8.02 -29.45 -4.53
CA MET A 218 -6.63 -29.06 -4.24
C MET A 218 -6.51 -27.63 -3.67
N ARG A 219 -7.35 -26.72 -4.16
CA ARG A 219 -7.36 -25.30 -3.76
C ARG A 219 -8.43 -24.96 -2.72
N VAL A 220 -9.28 -25.92 -2.37
CA VAL A 220 -10.32 -25.70 -1.37
C VAL A 220 -9.65 -25.49 -0.03
N LYS A 221 -10.13 -24.51 0.73
CA LYS A 221 -9.53 -24.12 2.01
C LYS A 221 -10.27 -24.75 3.18
N VAL A 222 -9.53 -25.34 4.10
CA VAL A 222 -9.99 -25.57 5.47
C VAL A 222 -9.50 -24.37 6.29
N ASN A 223 -10.44 -23.55 6.77
CA ASN A 223 -10.17 -22.18 7.23
C ASN A 223 -9.36 -21.39 6.18
N GLU A 224 -8.09 -21.09 6.44
CA GLU A 224 -7.22 -20.32 5.54
C GLU A 224 -6.33 -21.20 4.67
N CYS A 225 -6.36 -22.51 4.88
CA CYS A 225 -5.38 -23.43 4.34
C CYS A 225 -5.90 -24.26 3.17
N PRO A 226 -5.35 -24.09 1.96
CA PRO A 226 -5.59 -25.00 0.85
C PRO A 226 -5.21 -26.46 1.19
N ILE A 227 -6.12 -27.40 0.90
CA ILE A 227 -5.93 -28.83 1.22
C ILE A 227 -4.62 -29.38 0.64
N ILE A 228 -4.17 -28.91 -0.53
CA ILE A 228 -2.88 -29.33 -1.12
C ILE A 228 -1.69 -29.11 -0.18
N PHE A 229 -1.68 -28.03 0.62
CA PHE A 229 -0.62 -27.77 1.58
C PHE A 229 -0.71 -28.68 2.81
N PHE A 230 -1.92 -29.08 3.20
CA PHE A 230 -2.10 -30.08 4.25
C PHE A 230 -1.55 -31.45 3.80
N VAL A 231 -1.86 -31.86 2.57
CA VAL A 231 -1.30 -33.10 1.98
C VAL A 231 0.23 -33.04 1.92
N GLN A 232 0.78 -31.89 1.54
CA GLN A 232 2.23 -31.68 1.54
C GLN A 232 2.83 -31.74 2.95
N PHE A 233 2.18 -31.13 3.93
CA PHE A 233 2.58 -31.20 5.33
C PHE A 233 2.59 -32.65 5.84
N LEU A 234 1.58 -33.47 5.50
CA LEU A 234 1.57 -34.88 5.89
C LEU A 234 2.82 -35.60 5.36
N LYS A 235 3.12 -35.42 4.07
CA LYS A 235 4.28 -36.04 3.42
C LYS A 235 5.61 -35.62 4.04
N GLU A 236 5.80 -34.34 4.36
CA GLU A 236 7.12 -33.84 4.79
C GLU A 236 7.29 -33.86 6.30
N ASN A 237 6.32 -33.34 7.04
CA ASN A 237 6.43 -33.12 8.48
C ASN A 237 5.85 -34.29 9.27
N ALA A 238 4.65 -34.77 8.92
CA ALA A 238 4.04 -35.88 9.65
C ALA A 238 4.77 -37.21 9.38
N ALA A 239 5.37 -37.37 8.20
CA ALA A 239 6.23 -38.51 7.87
C ALA A 239 7.45 -38.67 8.78
N MET A 240 7.92 -37.59 9.43
CA MET A 240 8.98 -37.68 10.43
C MET A 240 8.52 -38.37 11.72
N LEU A 241 7.21 -38.42 11.96
CA LEU A 241 6.60 -38.98 13.17
C LEU A 241 6.00 -40.36 12.92
N ASN A 242 5.45 -40.61 11.73
CA ASN A 242 4.96 -41.91 11.30
C ASN A 242 5.31 -42.16 9.83
N SER A 243 6.00 -43.27 9.57
CA SER A 243 6.42 -43.67 8.21
C SER A 243 5.25 -43.87 7.25
N ASP A 244 4.03 -44.11 7.73
CA ASP A 244 2.88 -44.30 6.86
C ASP A 244 2.61 -43.09 5.95
N PHE A 245 2.92 -41.88 6.43
CA PHE A 245 2.79 -40.65 5.65
C PHE A 245 3.92 -40.45 4.61
N ALA A 246 4.99 -41.23 4.66
CA ALA A 246 6.11 -41.08 3.73
C ALA A 246 5.83 -41.72 2.35
N PHE A 247 5.03 -42.79 2.33
CA PHE A 247 4.86 -43.63 1.14
C PHE A 247 3.58 -43.31 0.39
N ALA A 248 3.71 -43.03 -0.90
CA ALA A 248 2.57 -42.66 -1.74
C ALA A 248 1.50 -43.75 -1.83
N ASP A 249 1.85 -45.03 -1.64
CA ASP A 249 0.91 -46.15 -1.71
C ASP A 249 -0.04 -46.24 -0.51
N ASN A 250 0.32 -45.59 0.59
CA ASN A 250 -0.55 -45.47 1.74
C ASN A 250 -1.62 -44.38 1.57
N TYR A 251 -1.49 -43.52 0.55
CA TYR A 251 -2.45 -42.46 0.27
C TYR A 251 -3.55 -42.93 -0.68
N GLN A 252 -4.79 -42.83 -0.23
CA GLN A 252 -5.97 -43.02 -1.07
C GLN A 252 -6.83 -41.76 -1.06
N PHE A 253 -7.20 -41.28 -2.24
CA PHE A 253 -8.09 -40.15 -2.43
C PHE A 253 -9.38 -40.65 -3.09
N MET A 254 -10.49 -40.61 -2.37
CA MET A 254 -11.79 -41.05 -2.84
C MET A 254 -12.79 -39.90 -2.83
N LYS A 255 -13.25 -39.51 -4.02
CA LYS A 255 -14.31 -38.51 -4.16
C LYS A 255 -15.67 -39.17 -3.99
N LYS A 256 -16.44 -38.76 -2.98
CA LYS A 256 -17.81 -39.24 -2.69
C LYS A 256 -18.82 -38.19 -3.13
N GLY A 257 -19.12 -38.14 -4.43
CA GLY A 257 -20.01 -37.11 -5.01
C GLY A 257 -19.29 -35.78 -5.26
N ALA A 258 -20.05 -34.69 -5.45
CA ALA A 258 -19.46 -33.39 -5.82
C ALA A 258 -18.72 -32.70 -4.67
N ASP A 259 -19.21 -32.89 -3.44
CA ASP A 259 -18.87 -32.05 -2.29
C ASP A 259 -18.05 -32.75 -1.21
N THR A 260 -17.75 -34.05 -1.38
CA THR A 260 -17.01 -34.82 -0.39
C THR A 260 -15.75 -35.44 -0.97
N LEU A 261 -14.61 -35.21 -0.30
CA LEU A 261 -13.35 -35.90 -0.54
C LEU A 261 -12.95 -36.65 0.72
N VAL A 262 -12.65 -37.94 0.57
CA VAL A 262 -12.07 -38.78 1.61
C VAL A 262 -10.60 -39.01 1.27
N LEU A 263 -9.71 -38.63 2.18
CA LEU A 263 -8.28 -38.93 2.14
C LEU A 263 -7.98 -39.95 3.23
N THR A 264 -7.50 -41.13 2.84
CA THR A 264 -7.00 -42.14 3.78
C THR A 264 -5.48 -42.20 3.68
N VAL A 265 -4.80 -42.18 4.83
CA VAL A 265 -3.34 -42.38 4.94
C VAL A 265 -3.05 -43.32 6.09
N GLY A 266 -2.57 -44.53 5.78
CA GLY A 266 -2.49 -45.60 6.77
C GLY A 266 -3.88 -45.84 7.39
N ASP A 267 -3.96 -45.79 8.71
CA ASP A 267 -5.20 -46.01 9.46
C ASP A 267 -6.02 -44.73 9.74
N ILE A 268 -5.63 -43.59 9.14
CA ILE A 268 -6.29 -42.30 9.37
C ILE A 268 -7.12 -41.89 8.15
N GLU A 269 -8.37 -41.53 8.38
CA GLU A 269 -9.28 -40.97 7.39
C GLU A 269 -9.57 -39.49 7.68
N TYR A 270 -9.35 -38.65 6.68
CA TYR A 270 -9.74 -37.24 6.63
C TYR A 270 -10.88 -37.08 5.62
N THR A 271 -12.06 -36.73 6.11
CA THR A 271 -13.21 -36.41 5.24
C THR A 271 -13.38 -34.90 5.14
N PHE A 272 -13.18 -34.35 3.95
CA PHE A 272 -13.37 -32.95 3.61
C PHE A 272 -14.75 -32.74 2.96
N LEU A 273 -15.55 -31.84 3.54
CA LEU A 273 -16.91 -31.51 3.12
C LEU A 273 -16.98 -30.06 2.64
N LYS A 274 -17.22 -29.83 1.35
CA LYS A 274 -17.30 -28.48 0.78
C LYS A 274 -18.41 -27.65 1.42
N LYS A 275 -18.10 -26.38 1.70
CA LYS A 275 -19.01 -25.31 2.10
C LYS A 275 -19.08 -24.27 0.99
N GLY A 276 -19.48 -24.73 -0.20
CA GLY A 276 -19.44 -23.93 -1.43
C GLY A 276 -18.17 -24.16 -2.24
N LYS A 277 -17.80 -23.17 -3.07
CA LYS A 277 -16.77 -23.37 -4.10
C LYS A 277 -15.34 -23.47 -3.54
N ASN A 278 -15.04 -22.72 -2.49
CA ASN A 278 -13.66 -22.43 -2.08
C ASN A 278 -13.31 -22.88 -0.65
N SER A 279 -14.27 -23.40 0.12
CA SER A 279 -14.06 -23.79 1.51
C SER A 279 -14.56 -25.20 1.77
N ALA A 280 -13.97 -25.86 2.77
CA ALA A 280 -14.43 -27.14 3.29
C ALA A 280 -14.24 -27.22 4.80
N ASP A 281 -15.09 -28.03 5.40
CA ASP A 281 -14.95 -28.54 6.75
C ASP A 281 -14.24 -29.88 6.74
N VAL A 282 -13.49 -30.22 7.79
CA VAL A 282 -12.82 -31.52 7.92
C VAL A 282 -13.32 -32.30 9.12
N ILE A 283 -13.55 -33.59 8.89
CA ILE A 283 -13.82 -34.59 9.92
C ILE A 283 -12.64 -35.55 9.92
N VAL A 284 -12.04 -35.78 11.09
CA VAL A 284 -10.93 -36.73 11.25
C VAL A 284 -11.42 -37.97 11.96
N VAL A 285 -11.29 -39.12 11.32
CA VAL A 285 -11.55 -40.44 11.89
C VAL A 285 -10.22 -41.18 11.91
N LYS A 286 -9.80 -41.66 13.08
CA LYS A 286 -8.58 -42.47 13.21
C LYS A 286 -8.98 -43.80 13.82
N ASP A 287 -9.32 -44.71 12.93
CA ASP A 287 -9.03 -46.15 12.96
C ASP A 287 -9.80 -46.79 11.79
N VAL A 288 -9.06 -47.37 10.84
CA VAL A 288 -9.63 -48.35 9.87
C VAL A 288 -8.96 -49.70 10.14
N ASP A 289 -8.77 -50.05 11.41
CA ASP A 289 -8.41 -51.40 11.79
C ASP A 289 -9.66 -52.31 11.84
N GLN A 290 -9.41 -53.61 11.73
CA GLN A 290 -10.40 -54.66 11.43
C GLN A 290 -11.48 -54.87 12.52
N TRP A 291 -11.53 -54.01 13.54
CA TRP A 291 -12.38 -54.15 14.74
C TRP A 291 -13.40 -53.02 14.94
N GLY A 292 -13.46 -52.05 14.02
CA GLY A 292 -14.54 -51.08 13.91
C GLY A 292 -14.14 -49.64 14.26
N SER A 293 -14.66 -48.69 13.48
CA SER A 293 -14.28 -47.27 13.51
C SER A 293 -14.36 -46.62 14.91
N GLN A 294 -13.21 -46.31 15.52
CA GLN A 294 -13.15 -45.38 16.66
C GLN A 294 -13.03 -43.94 16.15
N ILE A 295 -14.02 -43.11 16.47
CA ILE A 295 -14.01 -41.71 16.09
C ILE A 295 -13.31 -40.91 17.19
N ILE A 296 -12.08 -40.46 16.93
CA ILE A 296 -11.28 -39.68 17.89
C ILE A 296 -11.86 -38.27 18.09
N ASN A 297 -12.37 -37.63 17.03
CA ASN A 297 -12.95 -36.29 17.17
C ASN A 297 -14.01 -35.96 16.10
N LYS A 298 -15.27 -35.85 16.53
CA LYS A 298 -16.38 -35.37 15.67
C LYS A 298 -16.45 -33.84 15.56
N SER A 299 -15.65 -33.10 16.33
CA SER A 299 -15.67 -31.64 16.32
C SER A 299 -14.98 -31.11 15.07
N THR A 300 -15.78 -30.79 14.06
CA THR A 300 -15.33 -30.10 12.85
C THR A 300 -14.54 -28.83 13.15
N ILE A 301 -14.92 -28.07 14.19
CA ILE A 301 -14.21 -26.83 14.56
C ILE A 301 -12.77 -27.14 15.00
N LEU A 302 -12.59 -28.10 15.91
CA LEU A 302 -11.26 -28.48 16.39
C LEU A 302 -10.42 -29.08 15.25
N ASN A 303 -11.04 -29.92 14.42
CA ASN A 303 -10.39 -30.52 13.27
C ASN A 303 -9.95 -29.45 12.24
N ASN A 304 -10.80 -28.45 11.98
CA ASN A 304 -10.47 -27.34 11.09
C ASN A 304 -9.28 -26.52 11.64
N ILE A 305 -9.24 -26.26 12.96
CA ILE A 305 -8.12 -25.57 13.61
C ILE A 305 -6.84 -26.38 13.49
N ASP A 306 -6.89 -27.68 13.78
CA ASP A 306 -5.73 -28.57 13.74
C ASP A 306 -5.14 -28.66 12.33
N VAL A 307 -5.97 -28.99 11.33
CA VAL A 307 -5.58 -29.04 9.91
C VAL A 307 -5.02 -27.70 9.45
N SER A 308 -5.71 -26.59 9.75
CA SER A 308 -5.27 -25.25 9.36
C SER A 308 -3.94 -24.86 10.02
N SER A 309 -3.73 -25.20 11.29
CA SER A 309 -2.50 -24.86 12.01
C SER A 309 -1.29 -25.63 11.47
N SER A 310 -1.49 -26.91 11.18
CA SER A 310 -0.47 -27.81 10.62
C SER A 310 0.09 -27.29 9.29
N CYS A 311 -0.80 -26.93 8.37
CA CYS A 311 -0.38 -26.41 7.08
C CYS A 311 0.00 -24.93 7.08
N LEU A 312 -0.52 -24.08 7.99
CA LEU A 312 -0.03 -22.70 8.15
C LEU A 312 1.45 -22.69 8.57
N GLY A 313 1.85 -23.62 9.45
CA GLY A 313 3.26 -23.83 9.79
C GLY A 313 4.12 -24.16 8.56
N TYR A 314 3.60 -24.99 7.65
CA TYR A 314 4.26 -25.31 6.38
C TYR A 314 4.30 -24.13 5.40
N MET A 315 3.18 -23.43 5.22
CA MET A 315 3.08 -22.27 4.34
C MET A 315 4.02 -21.13 4.75
N ARG A 316 4.28 -20.96 6.05
CA ARG A 316 5.21 -19.94 6.58
C ARG A 316 6.68 -20.33 6.42
N ARG A 317 7.06 -21.59 6.64
CA ARG A 317 8.46 -22.06 6.51
C ARG A 317 8.98 -22.00 5.08
N SER A 318 8.14 -22.25 4.09
CA SER A 318 8.49 -22.16 2.66
C SER A 318 8.59 -20.71 2.12
N GLY A 319 8.79 -19.72 3.00
CA GLY A 319 8.96 -18.31 2.66
C GLY A 319 10.30 -17.72 3.14
N GLU A 320 11.16 -18.53 3.74
CA GLU A 320 12.58 -18.21 3.97
C GLU A 320 13.38 -18.76 2.79
N ASP A 321 13.32 -18.05 1.66
CA ASP A 321 14.30 -18.07 0.57
C ASP A 321 14.43 -16.65 0.02
#